data_AF-A0A6V8LI82-F1
#
_entry.id   AF-A0A6V8LI82-F1
#
_cell.length_a   1.000
_cell.length_b   1.000
_cell.length_c   1.000
_cell.angle_alpha   90.00
_cell.angle_beta   90.00
_cell.angle_gamma   90.00
#
_symmetry.space_group_name_H-M   'P 1'
#
loop_
_entity.id
_entity.type
_entity.pdbx_description
1 polymer ?
#
loop_
_entity_poly.entity_id
_entity_poly.type
_entity_poly.pdbx_seq_one_letter_code
_entity_poly.pdbx_strand_id
1 'polypeptide(L)'
;MQDVEHKPHSYYFSRYPPVIESTIFPPYLDFKFKNNTDYGVLIDTSYTSSTLTVSVWSTKVYDSVTTEWSARRNITQPKTTYLEPGPKCIETAGLPGFTQDAYRIFKKGGKVVKREKFSWTYKAEPNFVCGKAPA
;
A
#
# COMPACT_ATOMS: atom_id res chain seq x y z
N MET A 1 6.53 13.54 -10.37
CA MET A 1 5.68 12.46 -10.90
C MET A 1 4.34 12.47 -10.17
N GLN A 2 3.28 12.40 -10.96
CA GLN A 2 1.88 12.37 -10.53
C GLN A 2 1.43 10.91 -10.37
N ASP A 3 0.76 10.62 -9.25
CA ASP A 3 0.02 9.36 -9.05
C ASP A 3 -1.28 9.40 -9.88
N VAL A 4 -1.50 8.40 -10.73
CA VAL A 4 -2.64 8.34 -11.68
C VAL A 4 -3.59 7.21 -11.31
N GLU A 5 -3.05 6.03 -11.04
CA GLU A 5 -3.82 4.87 -10.61
C GLU A 5 -3.06 4.16 -9.49
N HIS A 6 -3.74 3.98 -8.37
CA HIS A 6 -3.19 3.40 -7.16
C HIS A 6 -4.34 2.91 -6.29
N LYS A 7 -4.31 1.63 -5.93
CA LYS A 7 -5.28 1.04 -5.03
C LYS A 7 -4.60 0.13 -4.01
N PRO A 8 -4.56 0.51 -2.73
CA PRO A 8 -4.04 -0.36 -1.69
C PRO A 8 -4.86 -1.64 -1.52
N HIS A 9 -4.26 -2.66 -0.92
CA HIS A 9 -4.93 -3.91 -0.60
C HIS A 9 -6.14 -3.67 0.32
N SER A 10 -7.11 -4.59 0.28
CA SER A 10 -8.26 -4.55 1.19
C SER A 10 -7.87 -4.85 2.65
N TYR A 11 -6.80 -5.62 2.86
CA TYR A 11 -6.25 -5.97 4.17
C TYR A 11 -4.83 -5.43 4.31
N TYR A 12 -4.43 -5.11 5.53
CA TYR A 12 -3.10 -4.55 5.80
C TYR A 12 -2.06 -5.66 5.94
N PHE A 13 -0.93 -5.51 5.24
CA PHE A 13 0.24 -6.35 5.41
C PHE A 13 1.40 -5.53 5.98
N SER A 14 1.97 -5.95 7.10
CA SER A 14 3.02 -5.20 7.81
C SER A 14 4.30 -4.94 7.01
N ARG A 15 4.56 -5.75 5.98
CA ARG A 15 5.70 -5.59 5.07
C ARG A 15 5.56 -4.40 4.10
N TYR A 16 4.37 -3.81 3.98
CA TYR A 16 4.13 -2.67 3.10
C TYR A 16 3.76 -1.41 3.90
N PRO A 17 4.25 -0.23 3.49
CA PRO A 17 3.83 1.03 4.10
C PRO A 17 2.32 1.24 3.86
N PRO A 18 1.53 1.52 4.91
CA PRO A 18 0.08 1.64 4.77
C PRO A 18 -0.28 2.83 3.89
N VAL A 19 -1.43 2.71 3.22
CA VAL A 19 -2.06 3.73 2.34
C VAL A 19 -1.32 3.97 1.02
N ILE A 20 -0.01 3.72 0.96
CA ILE A 20 0.83 4.06 -0.21
C ILE A 20 1.37 2.84 -0.97
N GLU A 21 0.84 1.66 -0.68
CA GLU A 21 1.08 0.41 -1.40
C GLU A 21 -0.04 0.17 -2.41
N SER A 22 0.25 -0.56 -3.50
CA SER A 22 -0.74 -0.85 -4.53
C SER A 22 -0.90 -2.35 -4.79
N THR A 23 -2.14 -2.77 -4.97
CA THR A 23 -2.52 -4.06 -5.55
C THR A 23 -2.36 -3.99 -7.06
N ILE A 24 -1.73 -5.00 -7.65
CA ILE A 24 -1.65 -5.21 -9.11
C ILE A 24 -2.45 -6.47 -9.43
N PHE A 25 -3.53 -6.33 -10.21
CA PHE A 25 -4.39 -7.43 -10.63
C PHE A 25 -4.91 -7.19 -12.05
N PRO A 26 -4.13 -7.56 -13.08
CA PRO A 26 -4.53 -7.33 -14.46
C PRO A 26 -5.78 -8.14 -14.86
N PRO A 27 -6.66 -7.60 -15.70
CA PRO A 27 -6.65 -6.23 -16.27
C PRO A 27 -7.32 -5.17 -15.38
N TYR A 28 -7.76 -5.52 -14.16
CA TYR A 28 -8.69 -4.72 -13.37
C TYR A 28 -8.04 -3.65 -12.49
N LEU A 29 -6.85 -3.93 -11.95
CA LEU A 29 -6.10 -3.02 -11.08
C LEU A 29 -4.65 -2.95 -11.53
N ASP A 30 -4.14 -1.74 -11.66
CA ASP A 30 -2.75 -1.47 -12.03
C ASP A 30 -2.18 -0.35 -11.15
N PHE A 31 -0.86 -0.14 -11.26
CA PHE A 31 -0.21 1.04 -10.71
C PHE A 31 0.29 1.92 -11.86
N LYS A 32 -0.25 3.14 -11.95
CA LYS A 32 0.11 4.08 -13.02
C LYS A 32 0.57 5.40 -12.44
N PHE A 33 1.66 5.90 -12.99
CA PHE A 33 2.16 7.23 -12.70
C PHE A 33 2.42 7.99 -14.00
N LYS A 34 2.31 9.31 -13.94
CA LYS A 34 2.62 10.21 -15.06
C LYS A 34 3.86 11.03 -14.76
N ASN A 35 4.80 11.06 -15.70
CA ASN A 35 5.83 12.08 -15.68
C ASN A 35 5.18 13.43 -16.00
N ASN A 36 5.14 14.30 -15.01
CA ASN A 36 4.57 15.64 -15.08
C ASN A 36 5.64 16.73 -14.90
N THR A 37 6.87 16.41 -15.29
CA THR A 37 8.02 17.33 -15.27
C THR A 37 8.49 17.59 -16.69
N ASP A 38 9.24 18.67 -16.89
CA ASP A 38 9.83 19.02 -18.20
C ASP A 38 11.05 18.14 -18.56
N TYR A 39 11.40 17.19 -17.69
CA TYR A 39 12.59 16.35 -17.84
C TYR A 39 12.21 14.92 -18.17
N GLY A 40 13.03 14.26 -18.98
CA GLY A 40 12.90 12.84 -19.25
C GLY A 40 13.06 11.97 -18.00
N VAL A 41 12.45 10.80 -18.01
CA VAL A 41 12.67 9.74 -17.02
C VAL A 41 13.25 8.54 -17.76
N LEU A 42 14.44 8.10 -17.37
CA LEU A 42 15.04 6.85 -17.83
C LEU A 42 14.84 5.80 -16.75
N ILE A 43 14.15 4.71 -17.11
CA ILE A 43 14.04 3.51 -16.28
C ILE A 43 15.08 2.53 -16.81
N ASP A 44 16.07 2.23 -15.98
CA ASP A 44 17.16 1.32 -16.29
C ASP A 44 17.10 0.12 -15.34
N THR A 45 17.11 -1.07 -15.91
CA THR A 45 16.86 -2.32 -15.18
C THR A 45 17.98 -3.32 -15.40
N SER A 46 18.45 -3.93 -14.32
CA SER A 46 19.41 -5.04 -14.37
C SER A 46 18.99 -6.14 -13.40
N TYR A 47 19.37 -7.39 -13.68
CA TYR A 47 18.97 -8.52 -12.85
C TYR A 47 20.08 -9.57 -12.72
N THR A 48 20.01 -10.35 -11.65
CA THR A 48 20.75 -11.60 -11.44
C THR A 48 19.75 -12.76 -11.31
N SER A 49 20.22 -13.95 -10.94
CA SER A 49 19.33 -15.08 -10.65
C SER A 49 18.40 -14.87 -9.44
N SER A 50 18.70 -13.90 -8.56
CA SER A 50 17.97 -13.68 -7.30
C SER A 50 17.58 -12.22 -7.03
N THR A 51 18.05 -11.27 -7.83
CA THR A 51 17.83 -9.84 -7.60
C THR A 51 17.41 -9.14 -8.88
N LEU A 52 16.46 -8.22 -8.76
CA LEU A 52 16.11 -7.24 -9.79
C LEU A 52 16.42 -5.84 -9.25
N THR A 53 17.23 -5.08 -9.97
CA THR A 53 17.54 -3.68 -9.69
C THR A 53 16.83 -2.81 -10.70
N VAL A 54 16.04 -1.85 -10.20
CA VAL A 54 15.36 -0.83 -11.02
C VAL A 54 15.88 0.54 -10.61
N SER A 55 16.63 1.17 -11.52
CA SER A 55 17.16 2.51 -11.37
C SER A 55 16.28 3.49 -12.14
N VAL A 56 15.86 4.58 -11.48
CA VAL A 56 15.02 5.62 -12.11
C VAL A 56 15.81 6.92 -12.12
N TRP A 57 16.20 7.35 -13.31
CA TRP A 57 17.02 8.55 -13.52
C TRP A 57 16.17 9.70 -14.06
N SER A 58 16.35 10.90 -13.51
CA SER A 58 15.74 12.13 -13.98
C SER A 58 16.43 13.35 -13.34
N THR A 59 15.97 14.55 -13.69
CA THR A 59 16.40 15.80 -13.06
C THR A 59 15.57 16.09 -11.82
N LYS A 60 16.23 16.38 -10.68
CA LYS A 60 15.54 16.72 -9.43
C LYS A 60 14.84 18.07 -9.55
N VAL A 61 13.53 18.10 -9.30
CA VAL A 61 12.71 19.34 -9.32
C VAL A 61 12.28 19.84 -7.93
N TYR A 62 12.45 19.00 -6.90
CA TYR A 62 12.20 19.28 -5.48
C TYR A 62 13.44 18.97 -4.66
N ASP A 63 13.65 19.68 -3.55
CA ASP A 63 14.74 19.44 -2.61
C ASP A 63 14.52 18.11 -1.87
N SER A 64 13.27 17.85 -1.48
CA SER A 64 12.85 16.59 -0.88
C SER A 64 11.37 16.30 -1.10
N VAL A 65 11.05 15.00 -1.08
CA VAL A 65 9.68 14.49 -1.10
C VAL A 65 9.60 13.42 -0.03
N THR A 66 8.79 13.66 1.01
CA THR A 66 8.66 12.76 2.16
C THR A 66 7.22 12.34 2.37
N THR A 67 7.00 11.26 3.11
CA THR A 67 5.68 10.81 3.51
C THR A 67 5.53 10.91 5.03
N GLU A 68 4.40 11.44 5.48
CA GLU A 68 3.98 11.44 6.88
C GLU A 68 2.65 10.69 7.01
N TRP A 69 2.42 10.02 8.13
CA TRP A 69 1.19 9.27 8.39
C TRP A 69 0.43 9.85 9.58
N SER A 70 -0.89 9.85 9.49
CA SER A 70 -1.73 10.09 10.67
C SER A 70 -1.68 8.90 11.63
N ALA A 71 -2.17 9.09 12.85
CA ALA A 71 -2.60 7.98 13.68
C ALA A 71 -3.67 7.13 12.95
N ARG A 72 -3.72 5.83 13.25
CA ARG A 72 -4.81 4.96 12.80
C ARG A 72 -6.10 5.35 13.52
N ARG A 73 -7.23 5.27 12.83
CA ARG A 73 -8.56 5.58 13.34
C ARG A 73 -9.58 4.56 12.84
N ASN A 74 -10.78 4.58 13.40
CA ASN A 74 -11.88 3.67 13.01
C ASN A 74 -11.46 2.19 13.06
N ILE A 75 -10.84 1.78 14.16
CA ILE A 75 -10.36 0.40 14.34
C ILE A 75 -11.56 -0.55 14.34
N THR A 76 -11.48 -1.61 13.55
CA THR A 76 -12.50 -2.68 13.50
C THR A 76 -11.88 -4.01 13.88
N GLN A 77 -12.57 -4.80 14.70
CA GLN A 77 -12.08 -6.08 15.17
C GLN A 77 -12.40 -7.21 14.17
N PRO A 78 -11.53 -8.22 14.05
CA PRO A 78 -11.77 -9.36 13.19
C PRO A 78 -12.98 -10.16 13.68
N LYS A 79 -13.76 -10.71 12.74
CA LYS A 79 -14.83 -11.66 13.06
C LYS A 79 -14.26 -13.08 13.04
N THR A 80 -14.63 -13.88 14.02
CA THR A 80 -14.35 -15.33 14.00
C THR A 80 -15.30 -16.01 13.03
N THR A 81 -14.74 -16.79 12.11
CA THR A 81 -15.48 -17.62 11.15
C THR A 81 -15.01 -19.06 11.30
N TYR A 82 -15.95 -19.94 11.62
CA TYR A 82 -15.69 -21.37 11.73
C TYR A 82 -15.82 -22.01 10.35
N LEU A 83 -14.80 -22.76 9.96
CA LEU A 83 -14.74 -23.48 8.70
C LEU A 83 -14.69 -24.98 8.96
N GLU A 84 -15.22 -25.76 8.02
CA GLU A 84 -15.14 -27.22 8.07
C GLU A 84 -13.67 -27.67 8.13
N PRO A 85 -13.29 -28.55 9.07
CA PRO A 85 -11.93 -29.02 9.20
C PRO A 85 -11.51 -29.84 7.98
N GLY A 86 -10.26 -29.67 7.54
CA GLY A 86 -9.70 -30.40 6.41
C GLY A 86 -8.51 -29.70 5.77
N PRO A 87 -7.91 -30.30 4.72
CA PRO A 87 -6.68 -29.80 4.11
C PRO A 87 -6.81 -28.44 3.41
N LYS A 88 -8.05 -27.96 3.18
CA LYS A 88 -8.33 -26.63 2.60
C LYS A 88 -8.61 -25.56 3.66
N CYS A 89 -8.72 -25.95 4.93
CA CYS A 89 -8.94 -25.01 6.02
C CYS A 89 -7.59 -24.45 6.48
N ILE A 90 -7.40 -23.15 6.30
CA ILE A 90 -6.21 -22.43 6.73
C ILE A 90 -6.62 -21.51 7.87
N GLU A 91 -6.17 -21.83 9.08
CA GLU A 91 -6.44 -20.99 10.24
C GLU A 91 -5.73 -19.64 10.12
N THR A 92 -6.39 -18.59 10.60
CA THR A 92 -5.83 -17.24 10.66
C THR A 92 -6.16 -16.64 12.02
N ALA A 93 -5.24 -15.89 12.62
CA ALA A 93 -5.52 -15.17 13.86
C ALA A 93 -6.51 -14.00 13.68
N GLY A 94 -6.75 -13.60 12.43
CA GLY A 94 -7.41 -12.35 12.07
C GLY A 94 -6.54 -11.13 12.40
N LEU A 95 -6.82 -10.02 11.73
CA LEU A 95 -6.12 -8.75 11.95
C LEU A 95 -7.13 -7.61 12.05
N PRO A 96 -6.94 -6.66 12.98
CA PRO A 96 -7.81 -5.48 13.04
C PRO A 96 -7.73 -4.64 11.77
N GLY A 97 -8.89 -4.20 11.30
CA GLY A 97 -9.00 -3.19 10.24
C GLY A 97 -8.84 -1.79 10.81
N PHE A 98 -8.58 -0.82 9.95
CA PHE A 98 -8.42 0.59 10.34
C PHE A 98 -8.47 1.51 9.11
N THR A 99 -8.81 2.78 9.36
CA THR A 99 -8.57 3.88 8.41
C THR A 99 -7.28 4.60 8.77
N GLN A 100 -6.47 4.97 7.78
CA GLN A 100 -5.29 5.82 7.97
C GLN A 100 -5.14 6.79 6.80
N ASP A 101 -4.54 7.95 7.08
CA ASP A 101 -4.18 8.94 6.08
C ASP A 101 -2.65 8.97 5.91
N ALA A 102 -2.18 9.13 4.67
CA ALA A 102 -0.79 9.39 4.34
C ALA A 102 -0.68 10.72 3.59
N TYR A 103 0.39 11.46 3.86
CA TYR A 103 0.63 12.78 3.31
C TYR A 103 1.97 12.82 2.59
N ARG A 104 1.94 13.05 1.29
CA ARG A 104 3.16 13.28 0.50
C ARG A 104 3.48 14.77 0.50
N ILE A 105 4.64 15.13 1.02
CA ILE A 105 5.06 16.51 1.28
C ILE A 105 6.24 16.84 0.39
N PHE A 106 6.10 17.90 -0.41
CA PHE A 106 7.12 18.35 -1.34
C PHE A 106 7.75 19.63 -0.82
N LYS A 107 9.09 19.65 -0.73
CA LYS A 107 9.85 20.84 -0.33
C LYS A 107 10.69 21.39 -1.49
N LYS A 108 10.72 22.71 -1.62
CA LYS A 108 11.56 23.45 -2.57
C LYS A 108 11.94 24.80 -1.98
N GLY A 109 13.22 25.18 -2.07
CA GLY A 109 13.74 26.37 -1.39
C GLY A 109 13.55 26.30 0.13
N GLY A 110 13.66 25.10 0.72
CA GLY A 110 13.45 24.87 2.16
C GLY A 110 12.01 25.00 2.67
N LYS A 111 11.04 25.32 1.81
CA LYS A 111 9.62 25.49 2.16
C LYS A 111 8.77 24.36 1.60
N VAL A 112 7.68 24.02 2.31
CA VAL A 112 6.66 23.10 1.77
C VAL A 112 5.90 23.82 0.66
N VAL A 113 5.96 23.29 -0.56
CA VAL A 113 5.32 23.88 -1.75
C VAL A 113 4.09 23.11 -2.22
N LYS A 114 3.95 21.84 -1.80
CA LYS A 114 2.81 21.00 -2.13
C LYS A 114 2.63 19.93 -1.05
N ARG A 115 1.37 19.59 -0.77
CA ARG A 115 0.97 18.48 0.11
C ARG A 115 -0.17 17.70 -0.54
N GLU A 116 0.00 16.40 -0.70
CA GLU A 116 -1.02 15.49 -1.24
C GLU A 116 -1.49 14.58 -0.11
N LYS A 117 -2.80 14.39 0.02
CA LYS A 117 -3.40 13.50 1.02
C LYS A 117 -3.95 12.25 0.33
N PHE A 118 -3.60 11.09 0.87
CA PHE A 118 -4.17 9.81 0.54
C PHE A 118 -4.91 9.28 1.78
N SER A 119 -6.05 8.62 1.59
CA SER A 119 -6.82 8.03 2.68
C SER A 119 -7.28 6.65 2.26
N TRP A 120 -7.08 5.67 3.14
CA TRP A 120 -7.49 4.29 2.87
C TRP A 120 -8.06 3.63 4.12
N THR A 121 -9.06 2.77 3.91
CA THR A 121 -9.64 1.93 4.96
C THR A 121 -9.35 0.47 4.68
N TYR A 122 -8.50 -0.12 5.51
CA TYR A 122 -8.26 -1.55 5.55
C TYR A 122 -9.38 -2.24 6.33
N LYS A 123 -9.90 -3.33 5.79
CA LYS A 123 -10.88 -4.20 6.44
C LYS A 123 -10.20 -5.01 7.54
N ALA A 124 -10.97 -5.43 8.54
CA ALA A 124 -10.52 -6.45 9.46
C ALA A 124 -10.47 -7.80 8.75
N GLU A 125 -9.32 -8.47 8.83
CA GLU A 125 -9.15 -9.82 8.28
C GLU A 125 -9.84 -10.83 9.21
N PRO A 126 -10.71 -11.71 8.71
CA PRO A 126 -11.36 -12.72 9.55
C PRO A 126 -10.35 -13.59 10.31
N ASN A 127 -10.74 -14.00 11.51
CA ASN A 127 -10.09 -15.08 12.25
C ASN A 127 -10.77 -16.39 11.82
N PHE A 128 -10.09 -17.20 11.02
CA PHE A 128 -10.57 -18.50 10.60
C PHE A 128 -10.15 -19.57 11.61
N VAL A 129 -11.12 -20.32 12.11
CA VAL A 129 -10.92 -21.46 13.01
C VAL A 129 -11.37 -22.73 12.29
N CYS A 130 -10.51 -23.74 12.25
CA CYS A 130 -10.81 -25.03 11.63
C CYS A 130 -11.49 -25.95 12.64
N GLY A 131 -12.81 -25.85 12.74
CA GLY A 131 -13.58 -26.62 13.70
C GLY A 131 -15.03 -26.19 13.74
N LYS A 132 -15.85 -26.95 14.47
CA LYS A 132 -17.26 -26.62 14.66
C LYS A 132 -17.38 -25.31 15.45
N ALA A 133 -18.32 -24.46 15.02
CA ALA A 133 -18.73 -23.33 15.83
C ALA A 133 -19.21 -23.81 17.19
N PRO A 134 -18.86 -23.13 18.30
CA PRO A 134 -19.42 -23.42 19.60
C PRO A 134 -20.94 -23.22 19.53
N ALA A 135 -21.68 -24.10 20.23
CA ALA A 135 -23.13 -24.07 20.33
C ALA A 135 -23.64 -22.87 21.14
#